data_AF-A0A3D2J4I2-F1
#
_entry.id   AF-A0A3D2J4I2-F1
#
_cell.length_a   1.000
_cell.length_b   1.000
_cell.length_c   1.000
_cell.angle_alpha   90.00
_cell.angle_beta   90.00
_cell.angle_gamma   90.00
#
_symmetry.space_group_name_H-M   'P 1'
#
loop_
_entity.id
_entity.type
_entity.pdbx_description
1 polymer ?
#
loop_
_entity_poly.entity_id
_entity_poly.type
_entity_poly.pdbx_seq_one_letter_code
_entity_poly.pdbx_strand_id
1 'polypeptide(L)'
;LTVQHEVEELRTQQNQISKRVQEAAKAKNTELRNQLIAEGKQLSEQIKEKEPVLAALQDERYQLLLLVPNIPGPNAPIGKDENDNVPFKYWGEKTTFDFEPLDHYDLMQRLDLV
;
A
#
# COMPACT_ATOMS: atom_id res chain seq x y z
N LEU A 1 5.36 -3.55 -12.89
CA LEU A 1 4.07 -3.55 -13.63
C LEU A 1 3.97 -4.70 -14.65
N THR A 2 5.08 -5.35 -15.02
CA THR A 2 5.12 -6.44 -16.00
C THR A 2 4.23 -7.64 -15.64
N VAL A 3 4.31 -8.16 -14.41
CA VAL A 3 3.48 -9.31 -13.97
C VAL A 3 1.98 -8.99 -13.99
N GLN A 4 1.59 -7.77 -13.61
CA GLN A 4 0.19 -7.35 -13.65
C GLN A 4 -0.33 -7.31 -15.09
N HIS A 5 0.46 -6.77 -16.01
CA HIS A 5 0.11 -6.75 -17.43
C HIS A 5 -0.02 -8.16 -18.01
N GLU A 6 0.94 -9.04 -17.73
CA GLU A 6 0.93 -10.44 -18.19
C GLU A 6 -0.32 -11.20 -17.69
N VAL A 7 -0.71 -11.02 -16.43
CA VAL A 7 -1.93 -11.64 -15.88
C VAL A 7 -3.19 -11.13 -16.59
N GLU A 8 -3.28 -9.82 -16.87
CA GLU A 8 -4.42 -9.25 -17.59
C GLU A 8 -4.48 -9.71 -19.06
N GLU A 9 -3.33 -9.87 -19.72
CA GLU A 9 -3.24 -10.45 -21.07
C GLU A 9 -3.72 -11.91 -21.07
N LEU A 10 -3.26 -12.73 -20.13
CA LEU A 10 -3.68 -14.12 -20.00
C LEU A 10 -5.19 -14.25 -19.73
N ARG A 11 -5.76 -13.39 -18.87
CA ARG A 11 -7.21 -13.31 -18.63
C ARG A 11 -7.97 -12.93 -19.89
N THR A 12 -7.44 -11.97 -20.65
CA THR A 12 -8.02 -11.54 -21.92
C THR A 12 -8.05 -12.68 -22.93
N GLN A 13 -6.94 -13.41 -23.07
CA GLN A 13 -6.84 -14.57 -23.95
C GLN A 13 -7.79 -15.71 -23.49
N GLN A 14 -7.86 -16.00 -22.20
CA GLN A 14 -8.78 -17.01 -21.64
C GLN A 14 -10.25 -16.67 -21.94
N ASN A 15 -10.63 -15.39 -21.82
CA ASN A 15 -11.97 -14.91 -22.16
C ASN A 15 -12.27 -15.05 -23.66
N GLN A 16 -11.29 -14.78 -24.53
CA GLN A 16 -11.43 -14.97 -25.97
C GLN A 16 -11.59 -16.45 -26.34
N ILE A 17 -10.77 -17.34 -25.77
CA ILE A 17 -10.88 -18.79 -25.98
C ILE A 17 -12.24 -19.29 -25.51
N SER A 18 -12.73 -18.85 -24.34
CA SER A 18 -14.05 -19.23 -23.84
C SER A 18 -15.18 -18.90 -24.82
N LYS A 19 -15.12 -17.74 -25.49
CA LYS A 19 -16.07 -17.38 -26.56
C LYS A 19 -15.93 -18.30 -27.77
N ARG A 20 -14.71 -18.54 -28.25
CA ARG A 20 -14.43 -19.42 -29.39
C ARG A 20 -14.88 -20.86 -29.14
N VAL A 21 -14.77 -21.36 -27.90
CA VAL A 21 -15.28 -22.68 -27.49
C VAL A 21 -16.80 -22.75 -27.67
N GLN A 22 -17.53 -21.71 -27.26
CA GLN A 22 -18.99 -21.63 -27.44
C GLN A 22 -19.38 -21.57 -28.92
N GLU A 23 -18.64 -20.83 -29.75
CA GLU A 23 -18.85 -20.76 -31.19
C GLU A 23 -18.62 -22.11 -31.88
N ALA A 24 -17.52 -22.80 -31.55
CA ALA A 24 -17.22 -24.14 -32.05
C ALA A 24 -18.30 -25.16 -31.65
N ALA A 25 -18.84 -25.05 -30.42
CA ALA A 25 -19.95 -25.88 -29.97
C ALA A 25 -21.24 -25.63 -30.76
N LYS A 26 -21.59 -24.36 -31.04
CA LYS A 26 -22.74 -24.00 -31.89
C LYS A 26 -22.58 -24.52 -33.31
N ALA A 27 -21.36 -24.46 -33.85
CA ALA A 27 -21.02 -24.98 -35.17
C ALA A 27 -20.91 -26.52 -35.23
N LYS A 28 -21.10 -27.22 -34.09
CA LYS A 28 -20.90 -28.68 -33.96
C LYS A 28 -19.52 -29.17 -34.42
N ASN A 29 -18.50 -28.31 -34.32
CA ASN A 29 -17.12 -28.67 -34.64
C ASN A 29 -16.40 -29.18 -33.38
N THR A 30 -16.48 -30.50 -33.16
CA THR A 30 -15.94 -31.15 -31.96
C THR A 30 -14.42 -31.11 -31.89
N GLU A 31 -13.73 -31.20 -33.02
CA GLU A 31 -12.26 -31.18 -33.08
C GLU A 31 -11.72 -29.81 -32.64
N LEU A 32 -12.22 -28.73 -33.26
CA LEU A 32 -11.84 -27.37 -32.89
C LEU A 32 -12.18 -27.05 -31.43
N ARG A 33 -13.33 -27.53 -30.95
CA ARG A 33 -13.73 -27.36 -29.54
C ARG A 33 -12.72 -28.02 -28.59
N ASN A 34 -12.29 -29.25 -28.87
CA ASN A 34 -11.34 -29.97 -28.00
C ASN A 34 -9.97 -29.28 -27.98
N GLN A 35 -9.50 -28.78 -29.13
CA GLN A 35 -8.26 -28.01 -29.22
C GLN A 35 -8.31 -26.72 -28.38
N LEU A 36 -9.40 -25.95 -28.51
CA LEU A 36 -9.59 -24.71 -27.74
C LEU A 36 -9.72 -24.97 -26.24
N ILE A 37 -10.32 -26.10 -25.83
CA ILE A 37 -10.37 -26.50 -24.42
C ILE A 37 -8.97 -26.81 -23.89
N ALA A 38 -8.12 -27.50 -24.67
CA ALA A 38 -6.75 -27.78 -24.27
C ALA A 38 -5.92 -26.49 -24.12
N GLU A 39 -6.04 -25.56 -25.08
CA GLU A 39 -5.39 -24.25 -25.04
C GLU A 39 -5.86 -23.41 -23.83
N GLY A 40 -7.17 -23.38 -23.56
CA GLY A 40 -7.73 -22.72 -22.38
C GLY A 40 -7.26 -23.33 -21.05
N LYS A 41 -6.96 -24.63 -21.03
CA LYS A 41 -6.40 -25.32 -19.86
C LYS A 41 -4.96 -24.87 -19.58
N GLN A 42 -4.13 -24.76 -20.62
CA GLN A 42 -2.77 -24.24 -20.51
C GLN A 42 -2.73 -22.78 -20.03
N LEU A 43 -3.63 -21.93 -20.54
CA LEU A 43 -3.76 -20.55 -20.04
C LEU A 43 -4.17 -20.52 -18.56
N SER A 44 -5.08 -21.42 -18.16
CA SER A 44 -5.52 -21.50 -16.76
C SER A 44 -4.42 -21.92 -15.80
N GLU A 45 -3.48 -22.76 -16.24
CA GLU A 45 -2.28 -23.13 -15.48
C GLU A 45 -1.34 -21.94 -15.32
N GLN A 46 -1.06 -21.21 -16.41
CA GLN A 46 -0.22 -19.99 -16.35
C GLN A 46 -0.82 -18.90 -15.46
N ILE A 47 -2.14 -18.71 -15.49
CA ILE A 47 -2.84 -17.77 -14.60
C ILE A 47 -2.66 -18.21 -13.14
N LYS A 48 -2.87 -19.50 -12.83
CA LYS A 48 -2.71 -20.04 -11.47
C LYS A 48 -1.29 -19.87 -10.92
N GLU A 49 -0.28 -19.90 -11.78
CA GLU A 49 1.11 -19.67 -11.37
C GLU A 49 1.39 -18.18 -11.10
N LYS A 50 0.87 -17.28 -11.94
CA LYS A 50 1.19 -15.84 -11.88
C LYS A 50 0.32 -15.04 -10.91
N GLU A 51 -0.92 -15.46 -10.66
CA GLU A 51 -1.82 -14.76 -9.73
C GLU A 51 -1.29 -14.68 -8.29
N PRO A 52 -0.77 -15.75 -7.67
CA PRO A 52 -0.18 -15.68 -6.33
C PRO A 52 1.01 -14.73 -6.26
N VAL A 53 1.84 -14.72 -7.31
CA VAL A 53 2.99 -13.83 -7.41
C VAL A 53 2.54 -12.38 -7.49
N LEU A 54 1.53 -12.08 -8.32
CA LEU A 54 0.94 -10.75 -8.40
C LEU A 54 0.36 -10.29 -7.06
N ALA A 55 -0.36 -11.17 -6.36
CA ALA A 55 -0.94 -10.87 -5.06
C ALA A 55 0.13 -10.58 -4.01
N ALA A 56 1.19 -11.39 -3.94
CA ALA A 56 2.31 -11.17 -3.03
C ALA A 56 3.02 -9.83 -3.29
N LEU A 57 3.30 -9.51 -4.57
CA LEU A 57 3.92 -8.23 -4.94
C LEU A 57 3.02 -7.03 -4.65
N GLN A 58 1.70 -7.19 -4.78
CA GLN A 58 0.74 -6.12 -4.45
C GLN A 58 0.69 -5.87 -2.95
N ASP A 59 0.71 -6.92 -2.13
CA ASP A 59 0.77 -6.79 -0.67
C ASP A 59 2.10 -6.18 -0.22
N GLU A 60 3.23 -6.67 -0.71
CA GLU A 60 4.55 -6.09 -0.42
C GLU A 60 4.59 -4.61 -0.77
N ARG A 61 4.11 -4.23 -1.95
CA ARG A 61 4.02 -2.83 -2.37
C ARG A 61 3.13 -2.04 -1.41
N TYR A 62 2.00 -2.59 -0.99
CA TYR A 62 1.10 -1.92 -0.05
C TYR A 62 1.76 -1.71 1.31
N GLN A 63 2.43 -2.72 1.86
CA GLN A 63 3.18 -2.60 3.11
C GLN A 63 4.26 -1.53 3.01
N LEU A 64 5.01 -1.48 1.90
CA LEU A 64 6.03 -0.45 1.68
C LEU A 64 5.43 0.95 1.60
N LEU A 65 4.26 1.10 0.97
CA LEU A 65 3.56 2.39 0.91
C LEU A 65 3.11 2.89 2.29
N LEU A 66 2.74 1.99 3.20
CA LEU A 66 2.36 2.35 4.57
C LEU A 66 3.53 2.90 5.40
N LEU A 67 4.77 2.56 5.03
CA LEU A 67 5.98 3.06 5.70
C LEU A 67 6.39 4.46 5.22
N VAL A 68 5.85 4.93 4.09
CA VAL A 68 6.20 6.24 3.56
C VAL A 68 5.53 7.32 4.43
N PRO A 69 6.31 8.22 5.06
CA PRO A 69 5.74 9.29 5.87
C PRO A 69 4.95 10.27 4.98
N ASN A 70 4.10 11.07 5.62
CA ASN A 70 3.36 12.09 4.90
C ASN A 70 4.30 13.16 4.33
N ILE A 71 3.95 13.71 3.17
CA ILE A 71 4.70 14.79 2.53
C ILE A 71 4.52 16.07 3.37
N PRO A 72 5.61 16.76 3.77
CA PRO A 72 5.50 18.02 4.48
C PRO A 72 4.71 19.07 3.68
N GLY A 73 3.97 19.92 4.39
CA GLY A 73 3.26 21.02 3.75
C GLY A 73 4.21 22.01 3.07
N PRO A 74 3.77 22.75 2.04
CA PRO A 74 4.63 23.64 1.26
C PRO A 74 5.24 24.79 2.08
N ASN A 75 4.61 25.15 3.21
CA ASN A 75 5.07 26.21 4.10
C ASN A 75 5.84 25.66 5.32
N ALA A 76 6.04 24.34 5.41
CA ALA A 76 6.80 23.77 6.51
C ALA A 76 8.28 24.18 6.39
N PRO A 77 8.92 24.64 7.49
CA PRO A 77 10.33 24.98 7.45
C PRO A 77 11.17 23.73 7.14
N ILE A 78 12.22 23.91 6.36
CA ILE A 78 13.20 22.84 6.08
C ILE A 78 14.15 22.76 7.28
N GLY A 79 14.29 21.58 7.85
CA GLY A 79 15.17 21.31 8.98
C GLY A 79 15.55 19.83 9.05
N LYS A 80 16.68 19.54 9.69
CA LYS A 80 17.16 18.17 9.92
C LYS A 80 16.60 17.61 11.24
N ASP A 81 16.54 18.44 12.27
CA ASP A 81 16.14 18.06 13.61
C ASP A 81 15.49 19.23 14.36
N GLU A 82 15.22 19.07 15.65
CA GLU A 82 14.51 20.03 16.48
C GLU A 82 15.20 21.40 16.61
N ASN A 83 16.50 21.49 16.35
CA ASN A 83 17.25 22.74 16.45
C ASN A 83 16.91 23.70 15.29
N ASP A 84 16.36 23.18 14.20
CA ASP A 84 15.94 23.95 13.03
C ASP A 84 14.47 24.43 13.13
N ASN A 85 13.78 24.10 14.23
CA ASN A 85 12.41 24.53 14.44
C ASN A 85 12.32 26.06 14.57
N VAL A 86 11.40 26.67 13.84
CA VAL A 86 11.19 28.12 13.85
C VAL A 86 9.97 28.47 14.72
N PRO A 87 10.16 29.12 15.88
CA PRO A 87 9.06 29.55 16.73
C PRO A 87 8.18 30.57 15.98
N PHE A 88 6.90 30.26 15.82
CA PHE A 88 5.98 31.16 15.12
C PHE A 88 5.56 32.35 16.00
N LYS A 89 5.30 32.10 17.29
CA LYS A 89 4.82 33.13 18.23
C LYS A 89 5.09 32.71 19.67
N TYR A 90 5.46 33.69 20.50
CA TYR A 90 5.41 33.59 21.97
C TYR A 90 4.23 34.40 22.49
N TRP A 91 3.63 33.95 23.60
CA TRP A 91 2.50 34.63 24.24
C TRP A 91 2.69 34.65 25.76
N GLY A 92 2.46 35.81 26.37
CA GLY A 92 2.75 36.06 27.79
C GLY A 92 4.24 36.20 28.08
N GLU A 93 4.56 36.30 29.37
CA GLU A 93 5.94 36.36 29.88
C GLU A 93 6.20 35.16 30.78
N LYS A 94 7.42 34.61 30.70
CA LYS A 94 7.83 33.53 31.60
C LYS A 94 7.93 34.09 33.02
N THR A 95 7.28 33.42 33.97
CA THR A 95 7.34 33.81 35.39
C THR A 95 8.77 33.78 35.89
N THR A 96 9.16 34.85 36.59
CA THR A 96 10.42 34.89 37.34
C THR A 96 10.13 34.46 38.76
N PHE A 97 10.86 33.46 39.25
CA PHE A 97 10.77 32.99 40.63
C PHE A 97 11.88 33.63 41.46
N ASP A 98 11.54 34.02 42.68
CA ASP A 98 12.45 34.47 43.73
C ASP A 98 12.97 33.32 44.60
N PHE A 99 12.58 32.08 44.27
CA PHE A 99 13.03 30.83 44.85
C PHE A 99 13.42 29.83 43.74
N GLU A 100 14.10 28.75 44.10
CA GLU A 100 14.40 27.67 43.16
C GLU A 100 13.13 26.85 42.89
N PRO A 101 12.55 26.91 41.68
CA PRO A 101 11.30 26.22 41.40
C PRO A 101 11.53 24.71 41.38
N LEU A 102 10.63 23.96 42.01
CA LEU A 102 10.58 22.51 41.87
C LEU A 102 9.97 22.15 40.52
N ASP A 103 10.37 21.01 39.95
CA ASP A 103 9.65 20.47 38.82
C ASP A 103 8.27 19.94 39.26
N HIS A 104 7.45 19.60 38.27
CA HIS A 104 6.09 19.14 38.53
C HIS A 104 6.04 17.82 39.30
N TYR A 105 7.02 16.93 39.12
CA TYR A 105 7.06 15.62 39.78
C TYR A 105 7.38 15.76 41.27
N ASP A 106 8.46 16.47 41.60
CA ASP A 106 8.89 16.72 42.98
C ASP A 106 7.83 17.49 43.76
N LEU A 107 7.18 18.46 43.13
CA LEU A 107 6.09 19.22 43.75
C LEU A 107 4.90 18.30 44.05
N MET A 108 4.49 17.47 43.09
CA MET A 108 3.36 16.55 43.27
C MET A 108 3.65 15.49 44.33
N GLN A 109 4.87 14.95 44.39
CA GLN A 109 5.27 13.98 45.41
C GLN A 109 5.21 14.60 46.81
N ARG A 110 5.67 15.85 46.97
CA ARG A 110 5.57 16.58 48.25
C ARG A 110 4.14 16.86 48.68
N LEU A 111 3.23 16.99 47.71
CA LEU A 111 1.82 17.25 47.94
C LEU A 111 0.98 15.97 48.01
N ASP A 112 1.60 14.78 47.92
CA ASP A 112 0.93 13.48 47.90
C ASP A 112 -0.11 13.36 46.77
N LEU A 113 0.25 13.90 45.60
CA LEU A 113 -0.56 13.86 44.38
C LEU A 113 -0.06 12.82 43.36
N VAL A 114 1.15 12.27 43.56
CA VAL A 114 1.74 11.13 42.83
C VAL A 114 2.58 10.25 43.75
#